data_AF-A0A0P7W5K4-F1
#
_entry.id   AF-A0A0P7W5K4-F1
#
_cell.length_a   1.000
_cell.length_b   1.000
_cell.length_c   1.000
_cell.angle_alpha   90.00
_cell.angle_beta   90.00
_cell.angle_gamma   90.00
#
_symmetry.space_group_name_H-M   'P 1'
#
loop_
_entity.id
_entity.type
_entity.pdbx_description
1 polymer ?
#
loop_
_entity_poly.entity_id
_entity_poly.type
_entity_poly.pdbx_seq_one_letter_code
_entity_poly.pdbx_strand_id
1 'polypeptide(L)' 'MVKEALVSQGENFVDRPDIPLFNKVFKGIGLILSNGYMWKKHRKFASTHFKSFAEGKKTIEFYIQQECNFLCQAIAEE' A
#
# COMPACT_ATOMS: atom_id res chain seq x y z
N MET A 1 -7.94 15.63 18.25
CA MET A 1 -6.76 14.78 18.52
C MET A 1 -6.29 14.00 17.29
N VAL A 2 -6.88 12.86 16.88
CA VAL A 2 -6.31 12.06 15.77
C VAL A 2 -6.31 12.79 14.42
N LYS A 3 -7.45 13.37 14.03
CA LYS A 3 -7.55 14.15 12.79
C LYS A 3 -6.55 15.31 12.75
N GLU A 4 -6.40 15.99 13.88
CA GLU A 4 -5.49 17.13 14.01
C GLU A 4 -4.03 16.71 13.85
N ALA A 5 -3.61 15.62 14.51
CA ALA A 5 -2.26 15.09 14.37
C ALA A 5 -1.96 14.63 12.93
N LEU A 6 -2.86 13.86 12.31
CA LEU A 6 -2.58 13.22 11.01
C LEU A 6 -2.89 14.10 9.80
N VAL A 7 -3.79 15.08 9.91
CA VAL A 7 -4.20 15.96 8.80
C VAL A 7 -3.57 17.33 8.94
N SER A 8 -3.75 17.98 10.10
CA SER A 8 -3.26 19.35 10.32
C SER A 8 -1.76 19.39 10.60
N GLN A 9 -1.21 18.36 11.25
CA GLN A 9 0.21 18.24 11.56
C GLN A 9 0.87 17.04 10.85
N GLY A 10 0.34 16.64 9.69
CA GLY A 10 0.70 15.38 9.03
C GLY A 10 2.20 15.20 8.75
N GLU A 11 2.94 16.27 8.44
CA GLU A 11 4.40 16.18 8.25
C GLU A 11 5.16 15.85 9.54
N ASN A 12 4.65 16.23 10.72
CA ASN A 12 5.26 15.91 12.02
C ASN A 12 5.04 14.43 12.40
N PHE A 13 3.99 13.81 11.88
CA PHE A 13 3.59 12.43 12.18
C PHE A 13 3.71 11.50 10.97
N VAL A 14 4.55 11.87 9.99
CA VAL A 14 4.65 11.16 8.71
C VAL A 14 5.41 9.84 8.83
N ASP A 15 6.31 9.74 9.80
CA ASP A 15 7.23 8.62 9.97
C ASP A 15 6.57 7.40 10.62
N ARG A 16 7.11 6.23 10.29
CA ARG A 16 6.74 4.93 10.86
C ARG A 16 7.53 4.68 12.14
N PRO A 17 6.88 4.13 13.19
CA PRO A 17 7.58 3.72 14.39
C PRO A 17 8.50 2.52 14.11
N ASP A 18 9.58 2.42 14.87
CA ASP A 18 10.43 1.24 14.87
C ASP A 18 9.71 0.08 15.55
N ILE A 19 9.42 -0.97 14.77
CA ILE A 19 8.85 -2.22 15.26
C ILE A 19 9.89 -3.33 15.04
N PRO A 20 10.43 -3.95 16.10
CA PRO A 20 11.55 -4.90 16.00
C PRO A 20 11.33 -6.05 15.02
N LEU A 21 10.10 -6.59 14.98
CA LEU A 21 9.73 -7.64 14.03
C LEU A 21 9.89 -7.17 12.57
N PHE A 22 9.41 -5.97 12.27
CA PHE A 22 9.45 -5.40 10.93
C PHE A 22 10.87 -5.00 10.52
N ASN A 23 11.67 -4.53 11.47
CA ASN A 23 13.08 -4.28 11.21
C ASN A 23 13.86 -5.56 10.93
N LYS A 24 13.56 -6.67 11.62
CA LYS A 24 14.18 -7.97 11.34
C LYS A 24 13.84 -8.50 9.94
N VAL A 25 12.58 -8.34 9.51
CA VAL A 25 12.08 -8.91 8.25
C VAL A 25 12.37 -8.00 7.05
N PHE A 26 12.03 -6.71 7.17
CA PHE A 26 12.03 -5.75 6.06
C PHE A 26 13.17 -4.73 6.12
N LYS A 27 13.91 -4.67 7.23
CA LYS A 27 15.13 -3.84 7.40
C LYS A 27 14.90 -2.35 7.13
N GLY A 28 13.69 -1.84 7.38
CA GLY A 28 13.34 -0.44 7.11
C GLY A 28 13.29 -0.06 5.62
N ILE A 29 13.21 -1.04 4.71
CA ILE A 29 13.20 -0.83 3.26
C ILE A 29 11.76 -0.98 2.73
N GLY A 30 11.48 -0.29 1.61
CA GLY A 30 10.23 -0.47 0.85
C GLY A 30 9.27 0.71 1.01
N LEU A 31 7.97 0.46 0.85
CA LEU A 31 6.93 1.50 0.88
C LEU A 31 6.24 1.62 2.26
N ILE A 32 6.06 0.50 2.95
CA ILE A 32 5.22 0.44 4.16
C ILE A 32 5.99 0.88 5.41
N LEU A 33 7.28 0.53 5.47
CA LEU A 33 8.10 0.58 6.70
C LEU A 33 9.34 1.48 6.60
N SER A 34 9.59 2.11 5.44
CA SER A 34 10.67 3.08 5.32
C SER A 34 10.21 4.47 5.74
N ASN A 35 11.18 5.36 6.03
CA ASN A 35 10.97 6.77 6.38
C ASN A 35 11.78 7.69 5.46
N GLY A 36 11.56 9.00 5.60
CA GLY A 36 12.34 10.03 4.91
C GLY A 36 12.29 9.93 3.38
N TYR A 37 13.43 10.17 2.72
CA TYR A 37 13.52 10.28 1.26
C TYR A 37 13.10 8.99 0.53
N MET A 38 13.50 7.83 1.05
CA MET A 38 13.19 6.53 0.45
C MET A 38 11.68 6.32 0.38
N TRP A 39 10.99 6.53 1.51
CA TRP A 39 9.53 6.44 1.59
C TRP A 39 8.85 7.40 0.62
N LYS A 40 9.26 8.67 0.60
CA LYS A 40 8.68 9.70 -0.29
C LYS A 40 8.80 9.28 -1.75
N LYS A 41 9.95 8.75 -2.18
CA LYS A 41 10.16 8.27 -3.56
C LYS A 41 9.35 7.03 -3.90
N HIS A 42 9.41 5.99 -3.06
CA HIS A 42 8.66 4.75 -3.31
C HIS A 42 7.14 5.01 -3.33
N ARG A 43 6.64 5.85 -2.43
CA ARG A 43 5.23 6.23 -2.38
C ARG A 43 4.78 6.96 -3.64
N LYS A 44 5.57 7.93 -4.10
CA LYS A 44 5.27 8.66 -5.33
C LYS A 44 5.22 7.71 -6.52
N PHE A 45 6.23 6.86 -6.67
CA PHE A 45 6.29 5.87 -7.74
C PHE A 45 5.07 4.93 -7.73
N ALA A 46 4.80 4.28 -6.59
CA ALA A 46 3.69 3.35 -6.46
C ALA A 46 2.34 4.03 -6.71
N SER A 47 2.12 5.22 -6.15
CA SER A 47 0.87 5.96 -6.34
C SER A 47 0.63 6.34 -7.81
N THR A 48 1.67 6.80 -8.51
CA THR A 48 1.59 7.08 -9.95
C THR A 48 1.25 5.82 -10.75
N HIS A 49 1.90 4.70 -10.44
CA HIS A 49 1.64 3.44 -11.14
C HIS A 49 0.23 2.89 -10.87
N PHE A 50 -0.22 2.91 -9.62
CA PHE A 50 -1.58 2.48 -9.27
C PHE A 50 -2.66 3.34 -9.93
N LYS A 51 -2.48 4.66 -10.02
CA LYS A 51 -3.40 5.52 -10.76
C LYS A 51 -3.45 5.15 -12.25
N SER A 52 -2.31 4.85 -12.85
CA SER A 52 -2.24 4.43 -14.26
C SER A 52 -3.00 3.13 -14.57
N PHE A 53 -3.22 2.27 -13.58
CA PHE A 53 -4.06 1.08 -13.73
C PHE A 53 -5.57 1.37 -13.66
N ALA A 54 -5.96 2.39 -12.90
CA ALA A 54 -7.35 2.81 -12.73
C ALA A 54 -7.82 3.72 -13.87
N GLU A 55 -6.96 4.61 -14.34
CA GLU A 55 -7.26 5.57 -15.39
C GLU A 55 -7.27 4.88 -16.77
N GLY A 56 -8.47 4.61 -17.28
CA GLY A 56 -8.71 4.25 -18.69
C GLY A 56 -8.52 2.78 -19.06
N LYS A 57 -7.91 1.94 -18.21
CA LYS A 57 -7.63 0.52 -18.54
C LYS A 57 -8.41 -0.51 -17.71
N LYS A 58 -9.06 -0.11 -16.60
CA LYS A 58 -9.81 -0.99 -15.67
C LYS A 58 -9.08 -2.31 -15.34
N THR A 59 -7.74 -2.31 -15.39
CA THR A 59 -6.96 -3.54 -15.38
C THR A 59 -7.05 -4.25 -14.03
N ILE A 60 -6.99 -3.49 -12.93
CA ILE A 60 -7.14 -4.03 -11.59
C ILE A 60 -8.56 -4.58 -11.37
N GLU A 61 -9.60 -3.89 -11.85
CA GLU A 61 -10.99 -4.35 -11.74
C GLU A 61 -11.18 -5.72 -12.40
N PHE A 62 -10.64 -5.88 -13.61
CA PHE A 62 -10.66 -7.15 -14.34
C PHE A 62 -9.97 -8.28 -13.57
N TYR A 63 -8.75 -8.06 -13.07
CA TYR A 63 -8.04 -9.09 -12.30
C TYR A 63 -8.74 -9.44 -10.98
N ILE A 64 -9.32 -8.46 -10.28
CA ILE A 64 -10.12 -8.73 -9.08
C ILE A 64 -11.32 -9.63 -9.42
N GLN A 65 -12.04 -9.34 -10.51
CA GLN A 65 -13.17 -10.17 -10.93
C GLN A 65 -12.74 -11.60 -11.32
N GLN A 66 -11.59 -11.75 -11.98
CA GLN A 66 -11.05 -13.07 -12.29
C GLN A 66 -10.74 -13.87 -11.02
N GLU A 67 -10.02 -13.28 -10.06
CA GLU A 67 -9.71 -13.95 -8.78
C GLU A 67 -10.97 -14.30 -8.00
N CYS A 68 -12.01 -13.46 -8.04
CA CYS A 68 -13.31 -13.79 -7.47
C CYS A 68 -13.94 -15.04 -8.11
N ASN A 69 -13.86 -15.17 -9.43
CA ASN A 69 -14.39 -16.35 -10.12
C ASN A 69 -13.60 -17.62 -9.74
N PHE A 70 -12.27 -17.54 -9.69
CA PHE A 70 -11.43 -18.66 -9.26
C PHE A 70 -11.73 -19.07 -7.82
N LEU A 71 -11.93 -18.10 -6.92
CA LEU A 71 -12.32 -18.36 -5.54
C LEU A 71 -13.67 -19.08 -5.45
N CYS A 72 -14.68 -18.63 -6.20
CA CYS A 72 -16.00 -19.29 -6.22
C CYS A 72 -15.93 -20.72 -6.76
N GLN A 73 -15.11 -20.96 -7.79
CA GLN A 73 -14.89 -22.30 -8.33
C GLN A 73 -14.23 -23.21 -7.30
N ALA A 74 -13.15 -22.76 -6.66
CA ALA A 74 -12.45 -23.52 -5.63
C ALA A 74 -13.37 -23.92 -4.46
N ILE A 75 -14.26 -23.02 -4.04
CA ILE A 75 -15.25 -23.31 -2.98
C ILE A 75 -16.32 -24.31 -3.46
N ALA A 76 -16.71 -24.28 -4.73
CA ALA A 76 -17.71 -25.19 -5.28
C ALA A 76 -17.17 -26.60 -5.57
N GLU A 77 -15.86 -26.73 -5.68
CA GLU A 77 -15.15 -28.00 -5.89
C GLU A 77 -14.82 -28.73 -4.57
N GLU A 78 -14.96 -28.06 -3.41
CA GLU A 78 -14.96 -28.68 -2.07
C GLU A 78 -16.32 -29.32 -1.72
#